data_AF-A0A4R6WKX2-F1
#
_entry.id   AF-A0A4R6WKX2-F1
#
_cell.length_a   1.000
_cell.length_b   1.000
_cell.length_c   1.000
_cell.angle_alpha   90.00
_cell.angle_beta   90.00
_cell.angle_gamma   90.00
#
_symmetry.space_group_name_H-M   'P 1'
#
loop_
_entity.id
_entity.type
_entity.pdbx_description
1 polymer ?
#
loop_
_entity_poly.entity_id
_entity_poly.type
_entity_poly.pdbx_seq_one_letter_code
_entity_poly.pdbx_strand_id
1 'polypeptide(L)'
;MTQEEFYDRITALSNEHTNRDLETYLLALYNLVESHQSEPLTPALLFQLLGEAFSAPPIEFDAQWLSITASPDRNILSKKFTNPDVANAIDKSREAQTEGIDYTREVLRFQIAELHKMRGKQLDDEMRYFGIPSETGNYWYNFDPFTNLECGARGILDNSDEEDENAPFETNWDTLGDLLEMGRIYE
;
A
#
# COMPACT_ATOMS: atom_id res chain seq x y z
N MET A 1 -19.89 -3.32 -0.63
CA MET A 1 -19.58 -1.98 -1.14
C MET A 1 -19.15 -2.13 -2.58
N THR A 2 -19.38 -1.14 -3.42
CA THR A 2 -18.78 -1.09 -4.76
C THR A 2 -17.32 -0.63 -4.66
N GLN A 3 -16.60 -0.70 -5.77
CA GLN A 3 -15.21 -0.22 -5.83
C GLN A 3 -15.12 1.31 -5.76
N GLU A 4 -16.12 2.01 -6.29
CA GLU A 4 -16.24 3.47 -6.16
C GLU A 4 -16.53 3.87 -4.71
N GLU A 5 -17.43 3.17 -4.02
CA GLU A 5 -17.66 3.37 -2.57
C GLU A 5 -16.39 3.11 -1.74
N PHE A 6 -15.56 2.14 -2.15
CA PHE A 6 -14.27 1.89 -1.51
C PHE A 6 -13.33 3.09 -1.68
N TYR A 7 -13.17 3.59 -2.91
CA TYR A 7 -12.35 4.77 -3.21
C TYR A 7 -12.83 6.03 -2.46
N ASP A 8 -14.14 6.30 -2.47
CA ASP A 8 -14.73 7.45 -1.79
C ASP A 8 -14.48 7.41 -0.28
N ARG A 9 -14.57 6.22 0.33
CA ARG A 9 -14.29 6.07 1.77
C ARG A 9 -12.82 6.23 2.10
N ILE A 10 -11.90 5.80 1.21
CA ILE A 10 -10.47 6.03 1.40
C ILE A 10 -10.15 7.53 1.35
N THR A 11 -10.65 8.24 0.34
CA THR A 11 -10.41 9.68 0.19
C THR A 11 -10.99 10.51 1.34
N ALA A 12 -12.11 10.07 1.91
CA ALA A 12 -12.74 10.71 3.06
C ALA A 12 -11.87 10.72 4.33
N LEU A 13 -10.91 9.79 4.48
CA LEU A 13 -10.01 9.75 5.65
C LEU A 13 -9.24 11.07 5.86
N SER A 14 -8.93 11.79 4.78
CA SER A 14 -8.25 13.09 4.84
C SER A 14 -9.08 14.20 5.51
N ASN A 15 -10.41 14.06 5.53
CA ASN A 15 -11.32 14.97 6.22
C ASN A 15 -11.55 14.59 7.69
N GLU A 16 -11.25 13.35 8.05
CA GLU A 16 -11.56 12.75 9.35
C GLU A 16 -10.35 12.68 10.29
N HIS A 17 -9.14 12.69 9.71
CA HIS A 17 -7.89 12.51 10.43
C HIS A 17 -6.88 13.61 10.12
N THR A 18 -5.91 13.78 11.03
CA THR A 18 -4.73 14.61 10.79
C THR A 18 -3.63 13.77 10.15
N ASN A 19 -2.94 14.32 9.15
CA ASN A 19 -1.86 13.61 8.50
C ASN A 19 -0.73 13.23 9.47
N ARG A 20 0.04 12.20 9.12
CA ARG A 20 1.12 11.60 9.94
C ARG A 20 2.31 11.26 9.05
N ASP A 21 3.51 11.19 9.63
CA ASP A 21 4.65 10.56 8.95
C ASP A 21 4.28 9.13 8.51
N LEU A 22 4.59 8.78 7.25
CA LEU A 22 4.16 7.50 6.66
C LEU A 22 4.77 6.31 7.37
N GLU A 23 6.06 6.34 7.72
CA GLU A 23 6.67 5.21 8.45
C GLU A 23 6.00 5.01 9.81
N THR A 24 5.73 6.11 10.51
CA THR A 24 5.03 6.07 11.80
C THR A 24 3.59 5.53 11.66
N TYR A 25 2.88 5.91 10.59
CA TYR A 25 1.56 5.37 10.27
C TYR A 25 1.61 3.88 10.00
N LEU A 26 2.56 3.41 9.17
CA LEU A 26 2.69 2.01 8.81
C LEU A 26 3.13 1.14 10.00
N LEU A 27 3.98 1.64 10.90
CA LEU A 27 4.32 0.96 12.16
C LEU A 27 3.09 0.79 13.06
N ALA A 28 2.21 1.80 13.13
CA ALA A 28 0.95 1.71 13.87
C ALA A 28 -0.02 0.74 13.19
N LEU A 29 -0.16 0.81 11.87
CA LEU A 29 -1.00 -0.09 11.09
C LEU A 29 -0.54 -1.55 11.24
N TYR A 30 0.77 -1.82 11.17
CA TYR A 30 1.32 -3.16 11.39
C TYR A 30 0.93 -3.71 12.77
N ASN A 31 1.03 -2.90 13.82
CA ASN A 31 0.59 -3.30 15.16
C ASN A 31 -0.90 -3.70 15.21
N LEU A 32 -1.75 -2.92 14.54
CA LEU A 32 -3.19 -3.16 14.47
C LEU A 32 -3.50 -4.45 13.67
N VAL A 33 -2.79 -4.68 12.56
CA VAL A 33 -2.89 -5.93 11.77
C VAL A 33 -2.52 -7.14 12.61
N GLU A 34 -1.39 -7.09 13.33
CA GLU A 34 -0.96 -8.20 14.19
C GLU A 34 -1.96 -8.52 15.30
N SER A 35 -2.65 -7.50 15.81
CA SER A 35 -3.68 -7.65 16.85
C SER A 35 -4.96 -8.32 16.34
N HIS A 36 -5.23 -8.25 15.04
CA HIS A 36 -6.43 -8.82 14.39
C HIS A 36 -6.10 -10.01 13.47
N GLN A 37 -4.90 -10.58 13.57
CA GLN A 37 -4.42 -11.60 12.63
C GLN A 37 -5.25 -12.90 12.58
N SER A 38 -6.07 -13.14 13.60
CA SER A 38 -6.96 -14.32 13.67
C SER A 38 -8.34 -14.06 13.08
N GLU A 39 -8.63 -12.84 12.64
CA GLU A 39 -9.92 -12.42 12.09
C GLU A 39 -9.86 -12.29 10.56
N PRO A 40 -10.94 -12.62 9.84
CA PRO A 40 -11.02 -12.28 8.43
C PRO A 40 -11.10 -10.77 8.24
N LEU A 41 -10.36 -10.23 7.27
CA LEU A 41 -10.45 -8.81 6.97
C LEU A 41 -11.76 -8.49 6.27
N THR A 42 -12.70 -7.91 7.02
CA THR A 42 -13.94 -7.36 6.46
C THR A 42 -13.73 -5.92 6.00
N PRO A 43 -14.60 -5.37 5.14
CA PRO A 43 -14.50 -3.97 4.78
C PRO A 43 -14.59 -3.02 6.00
N ALA A 44 -15.45 -3.33 6.97
CA ALA A 44 -15.56 -2.54 8.19
C ALA A 44 -14.25 -2.54 8.99
N LEU A 45 -13.63 -3.72 9.14
CA LEU A 45 -12.35 -3.85 9.82
C LEU A 45 -11.24 -3.12 9.06
N LEU A 46 -11.16 -3.24 7.74
CA LEU A 46 -10.17 -2.53 6.93
C LEU A 46 -10.19 -1.02 7.18
N PHE A 47 -11.36 -0.37 7.09
CA PHE A 47 -11.47 1.06 7.34
C PHE A 47 -11.19 1.44 8.80
N GLN A 48 -11.56 0.57 9.74
CA GLN A 48 -11.22 0.77 11.14
C GLN A 48 -9.69 0.78 11.33
N LEU A 49 -8.98 -0.23 10.81
CA LEU A 49 -7.51 -0.32 10.93
C LEU A 49 -6.83 0.89 10.27
N LEU A 50 -7.27 1.28 9.07
CA LEU A 50 -6.72 2.42 8.33
C LEU A 50 -6.93 3.75 9.07
N GLY A 51 -8.13 3.98 9.62
CA GLY A 51 -8.45 5.18 10.39
C GLY A 51 -7.75 5.23 11.75
N GLU A 52 -7.70 4.11 12.48
CA GLU A 52 -7.03 4.04 13.78
C GLU A 52 -5.51 4.27 13.66
N ALA A 53 -4.87 3.80 12.58
CA ALA A 53 -3.44 3.96 12.34
C ALA A 53 -2.97 5.43 12.31
N PHE A 54 -3.86 6.40 12.05
CA PHE A 54 -3.51 7.83 12.14
C PHE A 54 -3.18 8.31 13.56
N SER A 55 -3.65 7.62 14.60
CA SER A 55 -3.48 8.06 15.99
C SER A 55 -2.98 6.96 16.93
N ALA A 56 -3.07 5.69 16.52
CA ALA A 56 -2.61 4.57 17.31
C ALA A 56 -1.09 4.64 17.61
N PRO A 57 -0.65 4.11 18.76
CA PRO A 57 0.79 4.00 19.07
C PRO A 57 1.51 3.12 18.02
N PRO A 58 2.64 3.58 17.45
CA PRO A 58 3.46 2.74 16.58
C PRO A 58 4.23 1.72 17.43
N ILE A 59 4.55 0.56 16.86
CA ILE A 59 5.57 -0.32 17.45
C ILE A 59 6.97 0.24 17.20
N GLU A 60 7.94 -0.27 17.95
CA GLU A 60 9.35 -0.02 17.65
C GLU A 60 9.75 -0.68 16.33
N PHE A 61 10.59 0.03 15.56
CA PHE A 61 11.15 -0.49 14.32
C PHE A 61 12.07 -1.69 14.58
N ASP A 62 11.85 -2.79 13.86
CA ASP A 62 12.74 -3.95 13.92
C ASP A 62 13.88 -3.81 12.90
N ALA A 63 15.11 -3.70 13.41
CA ALA A 63 16.31 -3.57 12.58
C ALA A 63 16.53 -4.75 11.61
N GLN A 64 15.95 -5.93 11.87
CA GLN A 64 16.02 -7.07 10.95
C GLN A 64 15.34 -6.78 9.61
N TRP A 65 14.32 -5.91 9.60
CA TRP A 65 13.61 -5.53 8.37
C TRP A 65 14.48 -4.78 7.37
N LEU A 66 15.62 -4.21 7.80
CA LEU A 66 16.59 -3.59 6.88
C LEU A 66 17.17 -4.57 5.86
N SER A 67 17.12 -5.88 6.13
CA SER A 67 17.52 -6.92 5.17
C SER A 67 16.54 -7.11 4.01
N ILE A 68 15.33 -6.56 4.10
CA ILE A 68 14.33 -6.62 3.05
C ILE A 68 14.67 -5.57 1.98
N THR A 69 14.89 -6.02 0.74
CA THR A 69 15.29 -5.16 -0.38
C THR A 69 14.42 -5.31 -1.62
N ALA A 70 13.56 -6.33 -1.67
CA ALA A 70 12.66 -6.58 -2.78
C ALA A 70 11.22 -6.31 -2.33
N SER A 71 10.45 -5.63 -3.18
CA SER A 71 9.01 -5.57 -2.98
C SER A 71 8.40 -6.97 -3.16
N PRO A 72 7.41 -7.36 -2.34
CA PRO A 72 6.58 -8.54 -2.56
C PRO A 72 5.68 -8.46 -3.81
N ASP A 73 5.70 -7.35 -4.57
CA ASP A 73 4.94 -7.08 -5.81
C ASP A 73 4.20 -8.27 -6.46
N ARG A 74 2.87 -8.19 -6.56
CA ARG A 74 2.00 -9.16 -7.25
C ARG A 74 1.76 -8.83 -8.73
N ASN A 75 2.53 -7.90 -9.30
CA ASN A 75 2.37 -7.37 -10.66
C ASN A 75 1.00 -6.72 -10.90
N ILE A 76 0.45 -6.02 -9.91
CA ILE A 76 -0.91 -5.46 -9.95
C ILE A 76 -1.07 -4.49 -11.12
N LEU A 77 -0.06 -3.63 -11.36
CA LEU A 77 -0.04 -2.69 -12.49
C LEU A 77 -0.09 -3.35 -13.86
N SER A 78 0.35 -4.61 -13.98
CA SER A 78 0.43 -5.29 -15.27
C SER A 78 -0.94 -5.65 -15.86
N LYS A 79 -2.01 -5.62 -15.05
CA LYS A 79 -3.38 -5.98 -15.46
C LYS A 79 -3.98 -5.01 -16.48
N LYS A 80 -3.71 -3.70 -16.35
CA LYS A 80 -4.27 -2.65 -17.22
C LYS A 80 -3.67 -2.59 -18.63
N PHE A 81 -2.47 -3.14 -18.84
CA PHE A 81 -1.80 -3.02 -20.13
C PHE A 81 -2.27 -4.11 -21.09
N THR A 82 -3.27 -3.76 -21.91
CA THR A 82 -3.78 -4.64 -22.97
C THR A 82 -2.90 -4.64 -24.22
N ASN A 83 -1.99 -3.67 -24.36
CA ASN A 83 -0.98 -3.67 -25.41
C ASN A 83 0.12 -4.70 -25.08
N PRO A 84 0.31 -5.75 -25.90
CA PRO A 84 1.28 -6.81 -25.63
C PRO A 84 2.73 -6.31 -25.51
N ASP A 85 3.10 -5.27 -26.27
CA ASP A 85 4.47 -4.75 -26.24
C ASP A 85 4.76 -4.05 -24.90
N VAL A 86 3.77 -3.36 -24.34
CA VAL A 86 3.87 -2.73 -23.03
C VAL A 86 3.77 -3.78 -21.92
N ALA A 87 2.81 -4.70 -22.02
CA ALA A 87 2.59 -5.76 -21.03
C ALA A 87 3.80 -6.71 -20.89
N ASN A 88 4.55 -6.94 -21.97
CA ASN A 88 5.76 -7.76 -21.97
C ASN A 88 7.02 -6.98 -21.56
N ALA A 89 6.97 -5.65 -21.59
CA ALA A 89 8.06 -4.79 -21.12
C ALA A 89 8.04 -4.59 -19.60
N ILE A 90 6.93 -4.89 -18.94
CA ILE A 90 6.81 -4.85 -17.48
C ILE A 90 7.60 -6.00 -16.88
N ASP A 91 8.47 -5.67 -15.92
CA ASP A 91 9.22 -6.66 -15.16
C ASP A 91 8.26 -7.48 -14.29
N LYS A 92 7.93 -8.69 -14.76
CA LYS A 92 7.12 -9.68 -14.03
C LYS A 92 7.98 -10.71 -13.31
N SER A 93 9.29 -10.48 -13.19
CA SER A 93 10.20 -11.44 -12.55
C SER A 93 10.02 -11.51 -11.04
N ARG A 94 9.32 -10.54 -10.46
CA ARG A 94 8.96 -10.48 -9.04
C ARG A 94 7.49 -10.86 -8.90
N GLU A 95 7.22 -11.81 -8.02
CA GLU A 95 5.87 -12.25 -7.69
C GLU A 95 5.84 -12.58 -6.20
N ALA A 96 4.84 -12.06 -5.48
CA ALA A 96 4.61 -12.44 -4.09
C ALA A 96 4.61 -13.96 -3.96
N GLN A 97 5.34 -14.46 -2.96
CA GLN A 97 5.35 -15.88 -2.63
C GLN A 97 4.31 -16.24 -1.56
N THR A 98 3.61 -15.22 -1.05
CA THR A 98 2.64 -15.30 0.03
C THR A 98 1.31 -14.70 -0.41
N GLU A 99 0.24 -15.01 0.34
CA GLU A 99 -1.11 -14.51 0.12
C GLU A 99 -1.75 -14.16 1.46
N GLY A 100 -2.88 -13.46 1.40
CA GLY A 100 -3.64 -12.99 2.53
C GLY A 100 -2.79 -12.14 3.46
N ILE A 101 -2.90 -12.42 4.76
CA ILE A 101 -2.27 -11.59 5.79
C ILE A 101 -0.73 -11.64 5.74
N ASP A 102 -0.15 -12.75 5.28
CA ASP A 102 1.30 -12.87 5.21
C ASP A 102 1.86 -11.99 4.10
N TYR A 103 1.15 -11.87 2.97
CA TYR A 103 1.47 -10.89 1.93
C TYR A 103 1.33 -9.45 2.47
N THR A 104 0.23 -9.13 3.15
CA THR A 104 0.06 -7.80 3.79
C THR A 104 1.22 -7.46 4.73
N ARG A 105 1.66 -8.43 5.53
CA ARG A 105 2.80 -8.27 6.46
C ARG A 105 4.09 -8.01 5.72
N GLU A 106 4.36 -8.75 4.65
CA GLU A 106 5.54 -8.56 3.83
C GLU A 106 5.56 -7.15 3.20
N VAL A 107 4.42 -6.68 2.67
CA VAL A 107 4.29 -5.32 2.12
C VAL A 107 4.56 -4.26 3.19
N LEU A 108 3.93 -4.38 4.36
CA LEU A 108 4.13 -3.45 5.48
C LEU A 108 5.59 -3.41 5.92
N ARG A 109 6.21 -4.56 6.19
CA ARG A 109 7.61 -4.63 6.63
C ARG A 109 8.57 -4.07 5.58
N PHE A 110 8.33 -4.38 4.30
CA PHE A 110 9.10 -3.83 3.19
C PHE A 110 9.01 -2.30 3.16
N GLN A 111 7.79 -1.75 3.12
CA GLN A 111 7.57 -0.31 3.04
C GLN A 111 8.14 0.45 4.24
N ILE A 112 7.94 -0.07 5.46
CA ILE A 112 8.54 0.48 6.68
C ILE A 112 10.07 0.49 6.57
N ALA A 113 10.68 -0.63 6.15
CA ALA A 113 12.13 -0.72 6.00
C ALA A 113 12.68 0.24 4.95
N GLU A 114 11.97 0.44 3.83
CA GLU A 114 12.38 1.35 2.77
C GLU A 114 12.32 2.81 3.22
N LEU A 115 11.21 3.24 3.83
CA LEU A 115 11.08 4.58 4.39
C LEU A 115 12.18 4.86 5.41
N HIS A 116 12.47 3.87 6.26
CA HIS A 116 13.55 3.97 7.24
C HIS A 116 14.92 4.19 6.59
N LYS A 117 15.25 3.44 5.52
CA LYS A 117 16.51 3.61 4.76
C LYS A 117 16.62 4.97 4.10
N MET A 118 15.48 5.56 3.70
CA MET A 118 15.39 6.83 2.97
C MET A 118 15.41 8.09 3.85
N ARG A 119 15.28 7.95 5.18
CA ARG A 119 15.37 9.06 6.13
C ARG A 119 16.71 9.80 6.06
N GLY A 120 16.65 11.14 6.02
CA GLY A 120 17.85 11.99 5.90
C GLY A 120 18.56 11.89 4.54
N LYS A 121 17.86 11.37 3.53
CA LYS A 121 18.36 11.10 2.17
C LYS A 121 17.27 11.43 1.14
N GLN A 122 16.70 10.41 0.49
CA GLN A 122 15.65 10.53 -0.52
C GLN A 122 14.41 11.27 -0.02
N LEU A 123 14.02 11.10 1.25
CA LEU A 123 12.84 11.79 1.80
C LEU A 123 13.02 13.32 1.92
N ASP A 124 14.26 13.80 1.90
CA ASP A 124 14.56 15.24 1.98
C ASP A 124 14.50 15.91 0.59
N ASP A 125 14.35 15.13 -0.49
CA ASP A 125 14.14 15.67 -1.84
C ASP A 125 12.72 16.24 -1.97
N GLU A 126 12.60 17.53 -2.24
CA GLU A 126 11.33 18.21 -2.47
C GLU A 126 10.63 17.72 -3.76
N MET A 127 11.39 17.19 -4.71
CA MET A 127 10.90 16.65 -5.98
C MET A 127 10.53 15.16 -5.89
N ARG A 128 10.57 14.54 -4.71
CA ARG A 128 10.32 13.10 -4.52
C ARG A 128 8.98 12.61 -5.08
N TYR A 129 7.97 13.47 -5.10
CA TYR A 129 6.62 13.15 -5.60
C TYR A 129 6.55 12.99 -7.14
N PHE A 130 7.63 13.32 -7.87
CA PHE A 130 7.76 12.96 -9.30
C PHE A 130 8.24 11.51 -9.53
N GLY A 131 8.36 10.72 -8.47
CA GLY A 131 8.87 9.37 -8.53
C GLY A 131 10.38 9.33 -8.30
N ILE A 132 10.81 8.67 -7.22
CA ILE A 132 12.23 8.45 -6.93
C ILE A 132 12.53 6.99 -6.60
N PRO A 133 13.71 6.48 -6.99
CA PRO A 133 14.15 5.18 -6.53
C PRO A 133 14.66 5.27 -5.08
N SER A 134 14.29 4.28 -4.28
CA SER A 134 14.91 4.02 -2.99
C SER A 134 16.35 3.53 -3.16
N GLU A 135 17.10 3.42 -2.06
CA GLU A 135 18.47 2.90 -2.08
C GLU A 135 18.55 1.45 -2.57
N THR A 136 17.45 0.68 -2.44
CA THR A 136 17.35 -0.70 -2.92
C THR A 136 16.83 -0.79 -4.36
N GLY A 137 16.60 0.35 -5.01
CA GLY A 137 16.19 0.46 -6.42
C GLY A 137 14.69 0.31 -6.66
N ASN A 138 13.86 0.37 -5.62
CA ASN A 138 12.40 0.31 -5.75
C ASN A 138 11.83 1.73 -5.89
N TYR A 139 10.92 1.96 -6.83
CA TYR A 139 10.35 3.30 -7.07
C TYR A 139 9.24 3.68 -6.09
N TRP A 140 9.17 4.95 -5.71
CA TRP A 140 8.17 5.51 -4.80
C TRP A 140 7.64 6.84 -5.33
N TYR A 141 6.32 7.04 -5.24
CA TYR A 141 5.63 8.27 -5.62
C TYR A 141 4.95 8.96 -4.43
N ASN A 142 4.46 8.18 -3.46
CA ASN A 142 3.66 8.69 -2.36
C ASN A 142 4.34 8.48 -1.01
N PHE A 143 4.45 9.56 -0.23
CA PHE A 143 5.30 9.63 0.97
C PHE A 143 4.57 10.09 2.22
N ASP A 144 3.25 10.19 2.17
CA ASP A 144 2.38 10.42 3.32
C ASP A 144 1.15 9.50 3.24
N PRO A 145 0.50 9.16 4.37
CA PRO A 145 -0.64 8.25 4.39
C PRO A 145 -1.79 8.64 3.47
N PHE A 146 -2.09 9.93 3.29
CA PHE A 146 -3.22 10.31 2.45
C PHE A 146 -2.93 10.06 0.97
N THR A 147 -1.77 10.51 0.48
CA THR A 147 -1.38 10.25 -0.91
C THR A 147 -1.18 8.75 -1.16
N ASN A 148 -0.58 8.02 -0.21
CA ASN A 148 -0.39 6.58 -0.34
C ASN A 148 -1.73 5.83 -0.44
N LEU A 149 -2.68 6.09 0.45
CA LEU A 149 -3.98 5.41 0.43
C LEU A 149 -4.82 5.82 -0.78
N GLU A 150 -4.87 7.11 -1.12
CA GLU A 150 -5.67 7.59 -2.26
C GLU A 150 -5.15 7.05 -3.58
N CYS A 151 -3.86 7.20 -3.87
CA CYS A 151 -3.25 6.65 -5.09
C CYS A 151 -3.38 5.13 -5.13
N GLY A 152 -3.31 4.45 -3.98
CA GLY A 152 -3.54 3.02 -3.88
C GLY A 152 -4.96 2.62 -4.27
N ALA A 153 -5.96 3.32 -3.74
CA ALA A 153 -7.37 3.07 -4.04
C ALA A 153 -7.71 3.43 -5.49
N ARG A 154 -7.18 4.56 -5.99
CA ARG A 154 -7.28 4.96 -7.40
C ARG A 154 -6.67 3.91 -8.31
N GLY A 155 -5.48 3.44 -7.96
CA GLY A 155 -4.77 2.40 -8.70
C GLY A 155 -5.57 1.10 -8.75
N ILE A 156 -6.17 0.66 -7.65
CA ILE A 156 -7.05 -0.52 -7.62
C ILE A 156 -8.26 -0.29 -8.53
N LEU A 157 -8.94 0.85 -8.43
CA LEU A 157 -10.10 1.23 -9.27
C LEU A 157 -9.75 1.19 -10.77
N ASP A 158 -8.63 1.79 -11.14
CA ASP A 158 -8.17 1.88 -12.52
C ASP A 158 -7.67 0.55 -13.11
N ASN A 159 -7.34 -0.44 -12.28
CA ASN A 159 -6.92 -1.79 -12.68
C ASN A 159 -8.05 -2.82 -12.52
N SER A 160 -9.29 -2.39 -12.28
CA SER A 160 -10.43 -3.30 -12.25
C SER A 160 -10.76 -3.83 -13.65
N ASP A 161 -10.92 -5.15 -13.76
CA ASP A 161 -11.48 -5.79 -14.96
C ASP A 161 -13.02 -5.86 -14.89
N GLU A 162 -13.63 -5.31 -13.84
CA GLU A 162 -15.07 -5.36 -13.62
C GLU A 162 -15.80 -4.30 -14.44
N GLU A 163 -16.70 -4.74 -15.32
CA GLU A 163 -17.50 -3.86 -16.18
C GLU A 163 -18.76 -3.34 -15.46
N ASP A 164 -19.23 -4.05 -14.43
CA ASP A 164 -20.38 -3.62 -13.62
C ASP A 164 -19.90 -2.74 -12.45
N GLU A 165 -20.11 -1.43 -12.57
CA GLU A 165 -19.81 -0.44 -11.52
C GLU A 165 -20.50 -0.75 -10.16
N ASN A 166 -21.56 -1.56 -10.17
CA ASN A 166 -22.30 -1.97 -8.97
C ASN A 166 -21.84 -3.32 -8.40
N ALA A 167 -20.86 -3.97 -9.03
CA ALA A 167 -20.34 -5.23 -8.56
C ALA A 167 -19.78 -5.10 -7.13
N PRO A 168 -19.95 -6.14 -6.30
CA PRO A 168 -19.42 -6.12 -4.95
C PRO A 168 -17.89 -6.16 -4.97
N PHE A 169 -17.26 -5.14 -4.38
CA PHE A 169 -15.85 -5.14 -4.10
C PHE A 169 -15.54 -6.11 -2.96
N GLU A 170 -14.85 -7.21 -3.28
CA GLU A 170 -14.41 -8.20 -2.29
C GLU A 170 -13.25 -7.65 -1.48
N THR A 171 -13.39 -7.68 -0.15
CA THR A 171 -12.33 -7.29 0.77
C THR A 171 -11.79 -8.50 1.51
N ASN A 172 -10.48 -8.66 1.49
CA ASN A 172 -9.72 -9.64 2.25
C ASN A 172 -8.34 -9.05 2.58
N TRP A 173 -7.46 -9.84 3.21
CA TRP A 173 -6.13 -9.33 3.59
C TRP A 173 -5.27 -8.89 2.40
N ASP A 174 -5.38 -9.54 1.23
CA ASP A 174 -4.69 -9.09 0.03
C ASP A 174 -5.07 -7.67 -0.35
N THR A 175 -6.33 -7.29 -0.14
CA THR A 175 -6.81 -5.93 -0.42
C THR A 175 -5.97 -4.87 0.29
N LEU A 176 -5.54 -5.11 1.54
CA LEU A 176 -4.69 -4.16 2.26
C LEU A 176 -3.25 -4.15 1.71
N GLY A 177 -2.70 -5.31 1.37
CA GLY A 177 -1.38 -5.40 0.75
C GLY A 177 -1.35 -4.69 -0.61
N ASP A 178 -2.34 -4.95 -1.45
CA ASP A 178 -2.50 -4.36 -2.77
C ASP A 178 -2.74 -2.85 -2.68
N LEU A 179 -3.54 -2.38 -1.71
CA LEU A 179 -3.78 -0.96 -1.47
C LEU A 179 -2.46 -0.23 -1.18
N LEU A 180 -1.65 -0.77 -0.27
CA LEU A 180 -0.39 -0.15 0.11
C LEU A 180 0.64 -0.23 -1.02
N GLU A 181 0.71 -1.37 -1.73
CA GLU A 181 1.67 -1.56 -2.81
C GLU A 181 1.35 -0.67 -4.01
N MET A 182 0.08 -0.59 -4.42
CA MET A 182 -0.37 0.40 -5.41
C MET A 182 -0.15 1.81 -4.90
N GLY A 183 -0.42 2.06 -3.62
CA GLY A 183 -0.17 3.34 -2.97
C GLY A 183 1.28 3.79 -3.04
N ARG A 184 2.24 2.87 -3.09
CA ARG A 184 3.66 3.19 -3.24
C ARG A 184 4.02 3.64 -4.66
N ILE A 185 3.45 2.97 -5.67
CA ILE A 185 3.94 3.01 -7.06
C ILE A 185 3.03 3.72 -8.05
N TYR A 186 1.77 3.99 -7.69
CA TYR A 186 0.83 4.70 -8.55
C TYR A 186 1.02 6.21 -8.44
N GLU A 187 1.06 6.90 -9.57
CA GLU A 187 1.20 8.36 -9.70
C GLU A 187 -0.18 9.04 -9.87
#